data_AF-A0A941LMR2-F1
#
_entry.id   AF-A0A941LMR2-F1
#
_cell.length_a   1.000
_cell.length_b   1.000
_cell.length_c   1.000
_cell.angle_alpha   90.00
_cell.angle_beta   90.00
_cell.angle_gamma   90.00
#
_symmetry.space_group_name_H-M   'P 1'
#
loop_
_entity.id
_entity.type
_entity.pdbx_description
1 polymer ?
#
loop_
_entity_poly.entity_id
_entity_poly.type
_entity_poly.pdbx_seq_one_letter_code
_entity_poly.pdbx_strand_id
1 'polypeptide(L)'
;MQKTGQAAKKEPKNRIANFRVTQKEYLQIETNAEREGLTFGSYLRTHTVTAPTTRAMRRPVVEKTLLSKLTAELGRSGSNLNQIARAMNSGDKVTSDQIQAALKEHRQILAAIIDVLGRKSR
;
A
#
# COMPACT_ATOMS: atom_id res chain seq x y z
N MET A 1 24.11 -1.13 -38.70
CA MET A 1 23.54 0.23 -38.52
C MET A 1 22.05 0.16 -38.85
N GLN A 2 21.22 -0.20 -37.85
CA GLN A 2 20.28 0.69 -37.14
C GLN A 2 19.33 1.47 -38.07
N LYS A 3 18.08 1.00 -38.20
CA LYS A 3 16.91 1.86 -38.48
C LYS A 3 16.08 1.93 -37.20
N THR A 4 16.21 3.07 -36.53
CA THR A 4 15.59 3.43 -35.26
C THR A 4 14.08 3.57 -35.45
N GLY A 5 13.29 2.80 -34.69
CA GLY A 5 11.84 2.95 -34.62
C GLY A 5 11.49 4.33 -34.05
N GLN A 6 10.84 5.17 -34.85
CA GLN A 6 10.33 6.45 -34.38
C GLN A 6 9.15 6.18 -33.44
N ALA A 7 9.36 6.39 -32.13
CA ALA A 7 8.28 6.39 -31.16
C ALA A 7 7.28 7.51 -31.52
N ALA A 8 6.03 7.12 -31.77
CA ALA A 8 4.94 8.04 -32.06
C ALA A 8 4.83 9.13 -30.96
N LYS A 9 4.88 10.40 -31.39
CA LYS A 9 4.70 11.57 -30.51
C LYS A 9 3.31 11.47 -29.85
N LYS A 10 3.27 11.32 -28.53
CA LYS A 10 2.01 11.33 -27.76
C LYS A 10 1.44 12.75 -27.75
N GLU A 11 0.18 12.90 -28.18
CA GLU A 11 -0.52 14.17 -28.10
C GLU A 11 -0.67 14.65 -26.64
N PRO A 12 -0.44 15.94 -26.35
CA PRO A 12 -0.62 16.49 -25.02
C PRO A 12 -2.10 16.46 -24.60
N LYS A 13 -2.39 15.98 -23.39
CA LYS A 13 -3.73 15.93 -22.82
C LYS A 13 -4.13 17.31 -22.28
N ASN A 14 -4.74 18.14 -23.11
CA ASN A 14 -5.16 19.51 -22.73
C ASN A 14 -6.68 19.70 -22.61
N ARG A 15 -7.48 18.68 -22.91
CA ARG A 15 -8.95 18.71 -22.81
C ARG A 15 -9.43 18.06 -21.51
N ILE A 16 -10.38 18.71 -20.84
CA ILE A 16 -11.07 18.21 -19.65
C ILE A 16 -12.49 17.79 -20.05
N ALA A 17 -12.90 16.58 -19.66
CA ALA A 17 -14.26 16.09 -19.83
C ALA A 17 -14.97 16.07 -18.46
N ASN A 18 -15.96 16.95 -18.28
CA ASN A 18 -16.77 17.02 -17.07
C ASN A 18 -18.18 16.56 -17.39
N PHE A 19 -18.71 15.62 -16.60
CA PHE A 19 -20.11 15.21 -16.66
C PHE A 19 -20.67 15.07 -15.25
N ARG A 20 -21.96 15.36 -15.08
CA ARG A 20 -22.62 15.27 -13.79
C ARG A 20 -23.06 13.83 -13.57
N VAL A 21 -22.83 13.34 -12.36
CA VAL A 21 -23.27 12.03 -11.90
C VAL A 21 -24.00 12.20 -10.58
N THR A 22 -24.94 11.30 -10.32
CA THR A 22 -25.53 11.13 -9.00
C THR A 22 -24.52 10.49 -8.05
N GLN A 23 -24.75 10.62 -6.74
CA GLN A 23 -23.90 9.98 -5.73
C GLN A 23 -23.82 8.45 -5.90
N LYS A 24 -24.94 7.84 -6.31
CA LYS A 24 -25.02 6.38 -6.54
C LYS A 24 -24.13 5.95 -7.71
N GLU A 25 -24.18 6.69 -8.81
CA GLU A 25 -23.34 6.43 -9.98
C GLU A 25 -21.86 6.65 -9.67
N TYR A 26 -21.52 7.70 -8.91
CA TYR A 26 -20.16 7.95 -8.47
C TYR A 26 -19.58 6.76 -7.70
N LEU A 27 -20.29 6.28 -6.67
CA LEU A 27 -19.87 5.16 -5.84
C LEU A 27 -19.76 3.86 -6.65
N GLN A 28 -20.66 3.65 -7.61
CA GLN A 28 -20.61 2.49 -8.48
C GLN A 28 -19.36 2.49 -9.36
N ILE A 29 -19.03 3.65 -9.96
CA ILE A 29 -17.83 3.80 -10.78
C ILE A 29 -16.57 3.64 -9.93
N GLU A 30 -16.55 4.23 -8.72
CA GLU A 30 -15.43 4.09 -7.79
C GLU A 30 -15.20 2.63 -7.38
N THR A 31 -16.25 1.90 -7.02
CA THR A 31 -16.17 0.49 -6.63
C THR A 31 -15.66 -0.39 -7.78
N ASN A 32 -16.11 -0.13 -9.01
CA ASN A 32 -15.65 -0.88 -10.17
C ASN A 32 -14.19 -0.56 -10.51
N ALA A 33 -13.79 0.72 -10.40
CA ALA A 33 -12.41 1.13 -10.57
C ALA A 33 -11.49 0.47 -9.53
N GLU A 34 -11.93 0.38 -8.28
CA GLU A 34 -11.21 -0.31 -7.21
C GLU A 34 -11.03 -1.80 -7.49
N ARG A 35 -12.08 -2.49 -7.97
CA ARG A 35 -12.02 -3.91 -8.33
C ARG A 35 -10.97 -4.18 -9.41
N GLU A 36 -10.80 -3.25 -10.35
CA GLU A 36 -9.81 -3.36 -11.43
C GLU A 36 -8.43 -2.77 -11.04
N GLY A 37 -8.29 -2.25 -9.82
CA GLY A 37 -7.05 -1.62 -9.34
C GLY A 37 -6.69 -0.32 -10.07
N LEU A 38 -7.68 0.33 -10.68
CA LEU A 38 -7.55 1.55 -11.47
C LEU A 38 -7.98 2.78 -10.68
N THR A 39 -7.38 3.92 -11.00
CA THR A 39 -7.95 5.22 -10.59
C THR A 39 -9.23 5.50 -11.37
N PHE A 40 -10.17 6.27 -10.80
CA PHE A 40 -11.46 6.61 -11.41
C PHE A 40 -11.33 7.07 -12.88
N GLY A 41 -10.44 8.01 -13.16
CA GLY A 41 -10.19 8.49 -14.53
C GLY A 41 -9.51 7.46 -15.45
N SER A 42 -8.68 6.56 -14.90
CA SER A 42 -8.10 5.46 -15.69
C SER A 42 -9.15 4.42 -16.03
N TYR A 43 -10.03 4.07 -15.09
CA TYR A 43 -11.15 3.16 -15.31
C TYR A 43 -12.05 3.67 -16.44
N LEU A 44 -12.52 4.91 -16.34
CA LEU A 44 -13.34 5.52 -17.40
C LEU A 44 -12.62 5.51 -18.75
N ARG A 45 -11.33 5.85 -18.79
CA ARG A 45 -10.57 5.89 -20.05
C ARG A 45 -10.39 4.51 -20.67
N THR A 46 -10.20 3.47 -19.87
CA THR A 46 -10.09 2.08 -20.36
C THR A 46 -11.39 1.59 -20.97
N HIS A 47 -12.54 1.97 -20.39
CA HIS A 47 -13.87 1.52 -20.84
C HIS A 47 -14.48 2.39 -21.95
N THR A 48 -14.00 3.63 -22.15
CA THR A 48 -14.55 4.57 -23.15
C THR A 48 -13.66 4.77 -24.38
N VAL A 49 -12.39 4.37 -24.34
CA VAL A 49 -11.43 4.58 -25.44
C VAL A 49 -10.94 3.23 -25.95
N THR A 50 -11.15 2.95 -27.24
CA THR A 50 -10.84 1.66 -27.91
C THR A 50 -9.36 1.26 -27.87
N ALA A 51 -8.45 2.22 -27.67
CA ALA A 51 -7.00 1.98 -27.55
C ALA A 51 -6.35 3.00 -26.59
N PRO A 52 -6.44 2.79 -25.26
CA PRO A 52 -5.89 3.74 -24.30
C PRO A 52 -4.35 3.73 -24.38
N THR A 53 -3.76 4.71 -25.07
CA THR A 53 -2.29 4.96 -25.14
C THR A 53 -1.67 5.40 -23.82
N THR A 54 -2.50 5.57 -22.78
CA THR A 54 -2.06 5.94 -21.44
C THR A 54 -1.85 4.69 -20.61
N ARG A 55 -0.65 4.53 -20.06
CA ARG A 55 -0.38 3.51 -19.04
C ARG A 55 -1.40 3.67 -17.92
N ALA A 56 -2.22 2.65 -17.70
CA ALA A 56 -3.21 2.62 -16.64
C ALA A 56 -2.56 3.02 -15.31
N MET A 57 -3.04 4.11 -14.70
CA MET A 57 -2.53 4.54 -13.40
C MET A 57 -3.19 3.67 -12.34
N ARG A 58 -2.40 2.71 -11.84
CA ARG A 58 -2.83 1.83 -10.76
C ARG A 58 -2.99 2.64 -9.49
N ARG A 59 -4.10 2.45 -8.78
CA ARG A 59 -4.24 2.97 -7.42
C ARG A 59 -3.16 2.27 -6.58
N PRO A 60 -2.33 2.98 -5.79
CA PRO A 60 -1.59 2.31 -4.74
C PRO A 60 -2.64 1.67 -3.84
N VAL A 61 -2.78 0.35 -3.94
CA VAL A 61 -3.72 -0.42 -3.12
C VAL A 61 -3.44 0.01 -1.68
N VAL A 62 -4.47 0.47 -0.97
CA VAL A 62 -4.38 0.97 0.41
C VAL A 62 -3.55 0.02 1.28
N GLU A 63 -3.65 -1.29 0.99
CA GLU A 63 -2.82 -2.37 1.51
C GLU A 63 -1.31 -2.11 1.46
N LYS A 64 -0.72 -1.54 0.40
CA LYS A 64 0.74 -1.34 0.33
C LYS A 64 1.25 -0.40 1.41
N THR A 65 0.52 0.67 1.71
CA THR A 65 0.96 1.63 2.76
C THR A 65 0.83 1.03 4.15
N LEU A 66 -0.24 0.28 4.38
CA LEU A 66 -0.43 -0.47 5.61
C LEU A 66 0.61 -1.59 5.78
N LEU A 67 0.83 -2.40 4.75
CA LEU A 67 1.81 -3.48 4.74
C LEU A 67 3.22 -2.95 4.99
N SER A 68 3.59 -1.81 4.37
CA SER A 68 4.87 -1.16 4.66
C SER A 68 5.00 -0.72 6.11
N LYS A 69 3.96 -0.14 6.72
CA LYS A 69 3.96 0.20 8.16
C LYS A 69 4.09 -1.05 9.03
N LEU A 70 3.34 -2.10 8.71
CA LEU A 70 3.37 -3.38 9.43
C LEU A 70 4.75 -4.03 9.38
N THR A 71 5.41 -3.96 8.21
CA THR A 71 6.74 -4.53 7.99
C THR A 71 7.80 -3.75 8.78
N ALA A 72 7.69 -2.42 8.85
CA ALA A 72 8.58 -1.59 9.64
C ALA A 72 8.43 -1.82 11.16
N GLU A 73 7.20 -2.01 11.63
CA GLU A 73 6.90 -2.38 13.01
C GLU A 73 7.50 -3.76 13.35
N LEU A 74 7.30 -4.78 12.50
CA LEU A 74 7.90 -6.10 12.68
C LEU A 74 9.44 -6.08 12.70
N GLY A 75 10.06 -5.23 11.87
CA GLY A 75 11.51 -5.05 11.87
C GLY A 75 12.06 -4.52 13.20
N ARG A 76 11.32 -3.65 13.89
CA ARG A 76 11.69 -3.15 15.24
C ARG A 76 11.66 -4.26 16.29
N SER A 77 10.57 -5.04 16.32
CA SER A 77 10.48 -6.18 17.24
C SER A 77 11.57 -7.22 16.98
N GLY A 78 11.89 -7.50 15.71
CA GLY A 78 13.00 -8.39 15.35
C GLY A 78 14.37 -7.88 15.84
N SER A 79 14.63 -6.57 15.76
CA SER A 79 15.86 -5.97 16.28
C SER A 79 16.01 -6.16 17.78
N ASN A 80 14.94 -5.94 18.55
CA ASN A 80 14.95 -6.11 20.00
C ASN A 80 15.13 -7.58 20.41
N LEU A 81 14.46 -8.50 19.72
CA LEU A 81 14.69 -9.95 19.93
C LEU A 81 16.13 -10.34 19.62
N ASN A 82 16.72 -9.79 18.56
CA ASN A 82 18.12 -10.04 18.21
C ASN A 82 19.10 -9.48 19.26
N GLN A 83 18.79 -8.34 19.89
CA GLN A 83 19.58 -7.81 21.00
C GLN A 83 19.52 -8.71 22.24
N ILE A 84 18.33 -9.22 22.59
CA ILE A 84 18.17 -10.19 23.69
C ILE A 84 18.93 -11.48 23.39
N ALA A 85 18.79 -12.03 22.18
CA ALA A 85 19.51 -13.24 21.77
C ALA A 85 21.03 -13.04 21.81
N ARG A 86 21.53 -11.88 21.37
CA ARG A 86 22.97 -11.55 21.47
C ARG A 86 23.45 -11.49 22.91
N ALA A 87 22.71 -10.82 23.80
CA ALA A 87 23.05 -10.75 25.22
C ALA A 87 23.07 -12.13 25.89
N MET A 88 22.10 -12.99 25.57
CA MET A 88 22.09 -14.37 26.06
C MET A 88 23.29 -15.17 25.53
N ASN A 89 23.61 -15.02 24.24
CA ASN A 89 24.72 -15.75 23.61
C ASN A 89 26.10 -15.25 24.05
N SER A 90 26.24 -14.00 24.46
CA SER A 90 27.49 -13.45 25.04
C SER A 90 27.68 -13.80 26.52
N GLY A 91 26.68 -14.43 27.16
CA GLY A 91 26.67 -14.68 28.60
C GLY A 91 26.34 -13.44 29.45
N ASP A 92 25.88 -12.36 28.82
CA ASP A 92 25.41 -11.16 29.50
C ASP A 92 24.06 -11.40 30.18
N LYS A 93 23.84 -10.72 31.31
CA LYS A 93 22.54 -10.75 31.98
C LYS A 93 21.54 -9.92 31.20
N VAL A 94 20.54 -10.58 30.60
CA VAL A 94 19.35 -9.92 30.08
C VAL A 94 18.60 -9.29 31.24
N THR A 95 18.31 -7.99 31.15
CA THR A 95 17.55 -7.28 32.20
C THR A 95 16.05 -7.45 32.01
N SER A 96 15.29 -7.38 33.10
CA SER A 96 13.82 -7.39 33.03
C SER A 96 13.30 -6.25 32.13
N ASP A 97 13.97 -5.10 32.14
CA ASP A 97 13.61 -3.94 31.32
C ASP A 97 13.72 -4.22 29.82
N GLN A 98 14.76 -4.94 29.38
CA GLN A 98 14.92 -5.33 27.98
C GLN A 98 13.79 -6.25 27.52
N ILE A 99 13.36 -7.18 28.37
CA ILE A 99 12.25 -8.10 28.09
C ILE A 99 10.92 -7.35 28.06
N GLN A 100 10.69 -6.43 29.01
CA GLN A 100 9.49 -5.60 29.05
C GLN A 100 9.38 -4.66 27.84
N ALA A 101 10.51 -4.09 27.39
CA ALA A 101 10.55 -3.26 26.18
C ALA A 101 10.18 -4.06 24.93
N ALA A 102 10.75 -5.27 24.75
CA ALA A 102 10.41 -6.14 23.64
C ALA A 102 8.93 -6.59 23.67
N LEU A 103 8.39 -6.93 24.84
CA LEU A 103 6.97 -7.27 25.01
C LEU A 103 6.04 -6.10 24.70
N LYS A 104 6.40 -4.89 25.13
CA LYS A 104 5.61 -3.67 24.88
C LYS A 104 5.53 -3.38 23.39
N GLU A 105 6.67 -3.42 22.69
CA GLU A 105 6.69 -3.23 21.24
C GLU A 105 5.87 -4.31 20.55
N HIS A 106 6.06 -5.58 20.89
CA HIS A 106 5.31 -6.67 20.28
C HIS A 106 3.78 -6.50 20.44
N ARG A 107 3.31 -6.02 21.60
CA ARG A 107 1.89 -5.69 21.83
C ARG A 107 1.41 -4.52 20.96
N GLN A 108 2.24 -3.51 20.71
CA GLN A 108 1.89 -2.40 19.81
C GLN A 108 1.72 -2.87 18.37
N ILE A 109 2.57 -3.79 17.91
CA ILE A 109 2.45 -4.40 16.58
C ILE A 109 1.15 -5.21 16.48
N LEU A 110 0.84 -6.04 17.48
CA LEU A 110 -0.40 -6.80 17.53
C LEU A 110 -1.63 -5.88 17.51
N ALA A 111 -1.63 -4.81 18.29
CA ALA A 111 -2.71 -3.82 18.29
C ALA A 111 -2.90 -3.18 16.90
N ALA A 112 -1.81 -2.80 16.24
CA ALA A 112 -1.86 -2.26 14.88
C ALA A 112 -2.39 -3.30 13.88
N ILE A 113 -1.96 -4.56 13.95
CA ILE A 113 -2.49 -5.65 13.11
C ILE A 113 -3.99 -5.86 13.33
N ILE A 114 -4.43 -5.89 14.58
CA ILE A 114 -5.83 -6.09 14.99
C ILE A 114 -6.72 -4.95 14.45
N ASP A 115 -6.27 -3.71 14.56
CA ASP A 115 -6.95 -2.52 14.02
C ASP A 115 -7.09 -2.60 12.49
N VAL A 116 -5.99 -2.96 11.81
CA VAL A 116 -5.93 -3.14 10.36
C VAL A 116 -6.85 -4.26 9.86
N LEU A 117 -6.92 -5.38 10.59
CA LEU A 117 -7.76 -6.52 10.24
C LEU A 117 -9.23 -6.34 10.63
N GLY A 118 -9.60 -5.20 11.23
CA GLY A 118 -10.98 -4.88 11.60
C GLY A 118 -11.55 -5.77 12.71
N ARG A 119 -10.74 -6.62 13.35
CA ARG A 119 -11.16 -7.38 14.53
C ARG A 119 -11.02 -6.47 15.73
N LYS A 120 -12.03 -5.65 16.04
CA LYS A 120 -12.05 -4.94 17.34
C LYS A 120 -11.81 -5.98 18.45
N SER A 121 -10.71 -5.84 19.19
CA SER A 121 -10.51 -6.62 20.40
C SER A 121 -11.69 -6.33 21.31
N ARG A 122 -12.47 -7.36 21.64
CA ARG A 122 -13.36 -7.33 22.80
C ARG A 122 -12.52 -7.28 24.07
#